data_AF-A0A7S2NWS7-F1
#
_entry.id   AF-A0A7S2NWS7-F1
#
_cell.length_a   1.000
_cell.length_b   1.000
_cell.length_c   1.000
_cell.angle_alpha   90.00
_cell.angle_beta   90.00
_cell.angle_gamma   90.00
#
_symmetry.space_group_name_H-M   'P 1'
#
loop_
_entity.id
_entity.type
_entity.pdbx_description
1 polymer ?
#
loop_
_entity_poly.entity_id
_entity_poly.type
_entity_poly.pdbx_seq_one_letter_code
_entity_poly.pdbx_strand_id
1 'polypeptide(L)'
;QEPAPPEARFDFAETVFIFDWDDTVLPSTWVQRQGLRLDDASWPNDWQREQLVTVADIASQTLQLAKQHGTVVLVTNAERGWIELSCRKFVPQLLPIIENVKIVSARTSYEGPWCPMPVDWKVRAFEAEIALACGADSLNEPSCRKNVHSLGDSVHEREALLRATSPLPNCRAKSLKFVERPDIAQLCKQHTLVTSHFDRIVHHDGNLDLCISCN
;
A
#
# COMPACT_ATOMS: atom_id res chain seq x y z
N GLN A 1 9.90 -38.02 8.05
CA GLN A 1 9.16 -37.09 7.16
C GLN A 1 10.20 -36.46 6.26
N GLU A 2 10.10 -36.68 4.94
CA GLU A 2 10.86 -35.87 3.99
C GLU A 2 10.46 -34.40 4.17
N PRO A 3 11.42 -33.45 4.08
CA PRO A 3 11.06 -32.04 4.04
C PRO A 3 10.17 -31.80 2.83
N ALA A 4 9.08 -31.06 3.02
CA ALA A 4 8.27 -30.58 1.90
C ALA A 4 9.20 -29.87 0.90
N PRO A 5 9.01 -30.07 -0.41
CA PRO A 5 9.77 -29.31 -1.40
C PRO A 5 9.63 -27.81 -1.09
N PRO A 6 10.69 -27.00 -1.26
CA PRO A 6 10.62 -25.57 -1.00
C PRO A 6 9.47 -24.98 -1.82
N GLU A 7 8.56 -24.25 -1.17
CA GLU A 7 7.46 -23.57 -1.85
C GLU A 7 8.00 -22.71 -2.99
N ALA A 8 7.38 -22.81 -4.17
CA ALA A 8 7.80 -22.05 -5.34
C ALA A 8 7.64 -20.55 -5.06
N ARG A 9 8.77 -19.83 -5.01
CA ARG A 9 8.81 -18.38 -4.83
C ARG A 9 8.08 -17.69 -6.00
N PHE A 10 7.67 -16.45 -5.76
CA PHE A 10 7.06 -15.59 -6.80
C PHE A 10 8.16 -14.74 -7.40
N ASP A 11 8.10 -14.56 -8.71
CA ASP A 11 9.02 -13.71 -9.43
C ASP A 11 8.58 -12.25 -9.38
N PHE A 12 9.53 -11.34 -9.68
CA PHE A 12 9.28 -9.90 -9.73
C PHE A 12 8.14 -9.54 -10.68
N ALA A 13 8.13 -10.12 -11.88
CA ALA A 13 7.14 -9.85 -12.92
C ALA A 13 5.72 -10.35 -12.56
N GLU A 14 5.62 -11.30 -11.62
CA GLU A 14 4.34 -11.83 -11.14
C GLU A 14 3.76 -10.96 -10.00
N THR A 15 4.56 -10.07 -9.42
CA THR A 15 4.27 -9.45 -8.13
C THR A 15 4.01 -7.94 -8.24
N VAL A 16 2.88 -7.51 -7.67
CA VAL A 16 2.51 -6.11 -7.53
C VAL A 16 2.12 -5.80 -6.10
N PHE A 17 2.58 -4.65 -5.60
CA PHE A 17 2.23 -4.10 -4.30
C PHE A 17 1.51 -2.78 -4.48
N ILE A 18 0.31 -2.70 -3.92
CA ILE A 18 -0.49 -1.50 -3.89
C ILE A 18 -0.54 -1.00 -2.44
N PHE A 19 0.02 0.18 -2.22
CA PHE A 19 0.01 0.83 -0.90
C PHE A 19 -0.98 1.98 -0.91
N ASP A 20 -1.80 2.06 0.13
CA ASP A 20 -2.42 3.32 0.48
C ASP A 20 -1.40 4.31 1.06
N TRP A 21 -1.76 5.58 1.06
CA TRP A 21 -0.92 6.64 1.59
C TRP A 21 -1.38 7.11 2.97
N ASP A 22 -2.65 7.50 3.06
CA ASP A 22 -3.25 8.09 4.25
C ASP A 22 -3.39 7.04 5.35
N ASP A 23 -2.95 7.40 6.56
CA ASP A 23 -2.88 6.54 7.74
C ASP A 23 -2.20 5.17 7.55
N THR A 24 -1.47 5.01 6.43
CA THR A 24 -0.81 3.79 5.98
C THR A 24 0.69 4.01 5.80
N VAL A 25 1.10 5.09 5.13
CA VAL A 25 2.51 5.51 4.99
C VAL A 25 2.71 6.84 5.70
N LEU A 26 1.82 7.80 5.45
CA LEU A 26 1.73 9.07 6.18
C LEU A 26 0.70 8.90 7.31
N PRO A 27 1.02 9.25 8.57
CA PRO A 27 0.04 9.22 9.67
C PRO A 27 -0.87 10.45 9.59
N SER A 28 -1.67 10.55 8.51
CA SER A 28 -2.40 11.77 8.13
C SER A 28 -3.43 12.21 9.17
N THR A 29 -4.12 11.27 9.84
CA THR A 29 -4.99 11.59 10.97
C THR A 29 -4.21 12.13 12.15
N TRP A 30 -3.04 11.57 12.47
CA TRP A 30 -2.18 12.10 13.53
C TRP A 30 -1.70 13.51 13.17
N VAL A 31 -1.21 13.72 11.94
CA VAL A 31 -0.78 15.04 11.42
C VAL A 31 -1.89 16.07 11.60
N GLN A 32 -3.12 15.72 11.22
CA GLN A 32 -4.27 16.60 11.39
C GLN A 32 -4.56 16.90 12.87
N ARG A 33 -4.53 15.88 13.75
CA ARG A 33 -4.72 16.05 15.20
C ARG A 33 -3.65 16.92 15.85
N GLN A 34 -2.45 16.95 15.29
CA GLN A 34 -1.36 17.84 15.68
C GLN A 34 -1.55 19.29 15.20
N GLY A 35 -2.63 19.59 14.49
CA GLY A 35 -2.91 20.92 13.94
C GLY A 35 -2.07 21.28 12.72
N LEU A 36 -1.38 20.30 12.12
CA LEU A 36 -0.53 20.51 10.96
C LEU A 36 -1.35 20.56 9.67
N ARG A 37 -0.96 21.46 8.76
CA ARG A 37 -1.62 21.73 7.48
C ARG A 37 -0.60 21.84 6.36
N LEU A 38 -1.07 21.75 5.12
CA LEU A 38 -0.20 21.92 3.95
C LEU A 38 0.22 23.38 3.69
N ASP A 39 -0.49 24.36 4.25
CA ASP A 39 -0.19 25.79 4.04
C ASP A 39 1.18 26.22 4.62
N ASP A 40 1.80 27.22 4.02
CA ASP A 40 3.18 27.65 4.32
C ASP A 40 3.40 28.12 5.76
N ALA A 41 2.33 28.48 6.47
CA ALA A 41 2.40 28.90 7.86
C ALA A 41 2.50 27.72 8.85
N SER A 42 2.17 26.50 8.41
CA SER A 42 2.18 25.31 9.24
C SER A 42 3.45 24.48 9.02
N TRP A 43 4.24 24.31 10.09
CA TRP A 43 5.44 23.45 10.09
C TRP A 43 5.52 22.61 11.36
N PRO A 44 5.96 21.33 11.26
CA PRO A 44 6.22 20.52 12.43
C PRO A 44 7.27 21.17 13.34
N ASN A 45 6.99 21.23 14.64
CA ASN A 45 8.01 21.50 15.64
C ASN A 45 9.00 20.32 15.73
N ASP A 46 10.08 20.46 16.51
CA ASP A 46 11.15 19.46 16.55
C ASP A 46 10.66 18.09 17.02
N TRP A 47 9.82 18.03 18.07
CA TRP A 47 9.23 16.77 18.53
C TRP A 47 8.34 16.13 17.46
N GLN A 48 7.48 16.90 16.80
CA GLN A 48 6.63 16.40 15.71
C GLN A 48 7.47 15.89 14.54
N ARG A 49 8.56 16.58 14.21
CA ARG A 49 9.50 16.16 13.17
C ARG A 49 10.17 14.84 13.52
N GLU A 50 10.61 14.64 14.75
CA GLU A 50 11.19 13.38 15.21
C GLU A 50 10.21 12.20 15.08
N GLN A 51 8.93 12.42 15.43
CA GLN A 51 7.90 11.39 15.24
C GLN A 51 7.71 11.04 13.76
N LEU A 52 7.64 12.06 12.89
CA LEU A 52 7.47 11.87 11.45
C LEU A 52 8.68 11.20 10.80
N VAL A 53 9.90 11.52 11.21
CA VAL A 53 11.13 10.84 10.77
C VAL A 53 11.08 9.36 11.15
N THR A 54 10.68 9.05 12.38
CA THR A 54 10.57 7.65 12.85
C THR A 54 9.62 6.84 11.97
N VAL A 55 8.46 7.42 11.61
CA VAL A 55 7.51 6.79 10.68
C VAL A 55 8.09 6.66 9.28
N ALA A 56 8.73 7.72 8.77
CA ALA A 56 9.35 7.71 7.44
C ALA A 56 10.40 6.60 7.33
N ASP A 57 11.24 6.42 8.35
CA ASP A 57 12.30 5.41 8.36
C ASP A 57 11.73 3.99 8.27
N ILE A 58 10.71 3.64 9.07
CA ILE A 58 10.14 2.28 9.05
C ILE A 58 9.26 2.03 7.82
N ALA A 59 8.53 3.04 7.34
CA ALA A 59 7.77 2.94 6.09
C ALA A 59 8.71 2.78 4.89
N SER A 60 9.86 3.46 4.89
CA SER A 60 10.87 3.35 3.85
C SER A 60 11.39 1.92 3.70
N GLN A 61 11.65 1.22 4.82
CA GLN A 61 12.11 -0.17 4.81
C GLN A 61 11.07 -1.09 4.15
N THR A 62 9.78 -0.88 4.48
CA THR A 62 8.69 -1.67 3.89
C THR A 62 8.59 -1.45 2.38
N LEU A 63 8.63 -0.18 1.94
CA LEU A 63 8.56 0.19 0.53
C LEU A 63 9.80 -0.32 -0.25
N GLN A 64 10.99 -0.21 0.34
CA GLN A 64 12.23 -0.71 -0.27
C GLN A 64 12.20 -2.23 -0.46
N LEU A 65 11.73 -2.99 0.54
CA LEU A 65 11.54 -4.44 0.40
C LEU A 65 10.52 -4.75 -0.70
N ALA A 66 9.39 -4.05 -0.75
CA ALA A 66 8.42 -4.23 -1.82
C ALA A 66 9.03 -3.97 -3.22
N LYS A 67 9.83 -2.91 -3.38
CA LYS A 67 10.54 -2.58 -4.63
C LYS A 67 11.56 -3.64 -5.05
N GLN A 68 12.06 -4.47 -4.13
CA GLN A 68 12.97 -5.58 -4.46
C GLN A 68 12.21 -6.80 -5.01
N HIS A 69 10.92 -6.93 -4.69
CA HIS A 69 10.14 -8.13 -4.97
C HIS A 69 9.05 -7.93 -6.03
N GLY A 70 8.75 -6.72 -6.46
CA GLY A 70 7.77 -6.48 -7.51
C GLY A 70 7.53 -5.00 -7.81
N THR A 71 6.52 -4.75 -8.63
CA THR A 71 6.07 -3.39 -8.97
C THR A 71 5.37 -2.77 -7.77
N VAL A 72 5.73 -1.53 -7.41
CA VAL A 72 5.08 -0.79 -6.31
C VAL A 72 4.25 0.35 -6.90
N VAL A 73 3.02 0.50 -6.39
CA VAL A 73 2.09 1.58 -6.75
C VAL A 73 1.50 2.19 -5.47
N LEU A 74 1.44 3.52 -5.41
CA LEU A 74 0.73 4.25 -4.35
C LEU A 74 -0.66 4.67 -4.84
N VAL A 75 -1.71 4.31 -4.10
CA VAL A 75 -3.10 4.60 -4.43
C VAL A 75 -3.82 5.25 -3.25
N THR A 76 -4.18 6.53 -3.38
CA THR A 76 -4.95 7.28 -2.36
C THR A 76 -6.34 7.66 -2.86
N ASN A 77 -7.30 7.82 -1.95
CA ASN A 77 -8.60 8.47 -2.22
C ASN A 77 -8.57 9.98 -2.01
N ALA A 78 -7.44 10.58 -1.64
CA ALA A 78 -7.23 12.02 -1.69
C ALA A 78 -7.11 12.51 -3.13
N GLU A 79 -7.10 13.83 -3.31
CA GLU A 79 -6.97 14.45 -4.64
C GLU A 79 -5.54 14.31 -5.21
N ARG A 80 -5.44 14.38 -6.54
CA ARG A 80 -4.15 14.40 -7.24
C ARG A 80 -3.21 15.48 -6.68
N GLY A 81 -1.95 15.11 -6.45
CA GLY A 81 -0.92 15.97 -5.87
C GLY A 81 -0.82 15.87 -4.35
N TRP A 82 -1.79 15.24 -3.66
CA TRP A 82 -1.77 15.08 -2.21
C TRP A 82 -0.53 14.34 -1.71
N ILE A 83 -0.18 13.21 -2.32
CA ILE A 83 0.95 12.38 -1.88
C ILE A 83 2.25 13.17 -2.00
N GLU A 84 2.47 13.83 -3.13
CA GLU A 84 3.70 14.57 -3.40
C GLU A 84 3.85 15.76 -2.46
N LEU A 85 2.77 16.53 -2.25
CA LEU A 85 2.78 17.70 -1.36
C LEU A 85 2.96 17.29 0.10
N SER A 86 2.22 16.29 0.57
CA SER A 86 2.30 15.81 1.94
C SER A 86 3.62 15.09 2.24
N CYS A 87 4.17 14.35 1.28
CA CYS A 87 5.49 13.74 1.39
C CYS A 87 6.58 14.81 1.59
N ARG A 88 6.63 15.83 0.70
CA ARG A 88 7.62 16.92 0.83
C ARG A 88 7.52 17.66 2.15
N LYS A 89 6.31 17.82 2.67
CA LYS A 89 6.05 18.63 3.86
C LYS A 89 6.32 17.86 5.16
N PHE A 90 5.83 16.64 5.26
CA PHE A 90 5.77 15.93 6.53
C PHE A 90 6.79 14.78 6.63
N VAL A 91 7.09 14.10 5.53
CA VAL A 91 7.98 12.92 5.50
C VAL A 91 8.97 12.98 4.32
N PRO A 92 9.75 14.08 4.16
CA PRO A 92 10.57 14.30 2.97
C PRO A 92 11.64 13.23 2.74
N GLN A 93 11.99 12.46 3.76
CA GLN A 93 12.92 11.32 3.65
C GLN A 93 12.38 10.22 2.72
N LEU A 94 11.06 10.17 2.51
CA LEU A 94 10.45 9.21 1.58
C LEU A 94 10.54 9.65 0.11
N LEU A 95 10.90 10.91 -0.20
CA LEU A 95 10.95 11.39 -1.59
C LEU A 95 11.84 10.52 -2.50
N PRO A 96 13.08 10.14 -2.11
CA PRO A 96 13.90 9.25 -2.93
C PRO A 96 13.33 7.83 -3.05
N ILE A 97 12.52 7.40 -2.06
CA ILE A 97 11.94 6.05 -2.03
C ILE A 97 10.76 5.96 -2.99
N ILE A 98 9.91 6.98 -3.01
CA ILE A 98 8.75 7.07 -3.90
C ILE A 98 9.10 7.63 -5.29
N GLU A 99 10.38 7.98 -5.52
CA GLU A 99 10.85 8.32 -6.86
C GLU A 99 10.64 7.14 -7.82
N ASN A 100 10.11 7.46 -9.01
CA ASN A 100 9.72 6.49 -10.04
C ASN A 100 8.67 5.46 -9.60
N VAL A 101 8.01 5.68 -8.45
CA VAL A 101 6.84 4.89 -8.05
C VAL A 101 5.61 5.52 -8.68
N LYS A 102 4.74 4.69 -9.25
CA LYS A 102 3.47 5.16 -9.81
C LYS A 102 2.57 5.67 -8.69
N ILE A 103 2.09 6.90 -8.83
CA ILE A 103 1.17 7.54 -7.89
C ILE A 103 -0.19 7.70 -8.56
N VAL A 104 -1.24 7.24 -7.88
CA VAL A 104 -2.63 7.30 -8.35
C VAL A 104 -3.50 7.92 -7.26
N SER A 105 -4.14 9.03 -7.59
CA SER A 105 -5.33 9.48 -6.86
C SER A 105 -6.53 8.76 -7.46
N ALA A 106 -7.03 7.71 -6.80
CA ALA A 106 -8.20 6.96 -7.22
C ALA A 106 -9.42 7.89 -7.35
N ARG A 107 -9.60 8.81 -6.38
CA ARG A 107 -10.69 9.79 -6.41
C ARG A 107 -10.66 10.65 -7.68
N THR A 108 -9.60 11.43 -7.89
CA THR A 108 -9.52 12.30 -9.09
C THR A 108 -9.64 11.52 -10.40
N SER A 109 -9.22 10.26 -10.44
CA SER A 109 -9.27 9.45 -11.66
C SER A 109 -10.64 8.80 -11.93
N TYR A 110 -11.40 8.44 -10.90
CA TYR A 110 -12.56 7.56 -11.03
C TYR A 110 -13.84 8.07 -10.34
N GLU A 111 -13.79 9.16 -9.56
CA GLU A 111 -15.00 9.76 -8.97
C GLU A 111 -15.96 10.23 -10.07
N GLY A 112 -17.19 9.74 -10.01
CA GLY A 112 -18.22 10.11 -10.96
C GLY A 112 -19.53 9.36 -10.74
N PRO A 113 -20.56 9.63 -11.57
CA PRO A 113 -21.90 9.05 -11.40
C PRO A 113 -21.94 7.51 -11.37
N TRP A 114 -20.99 6.86 -12.06
CA TRP A 114 -20.89 5.40 -12.16
C TRP A 114 -20.01 4.75 -11.09
N CYS A 115 -19.27 5.56 -10.34
CA CYS A 115 -18.43 5.14 -9.22
C CYS A 115 -18.60 6.19 -8.11
N PRO A 116 -19.76 6.21 -7.42
CA PRO A 116 -20.07 7.26 -6.45
C PRO A 116 -19.38 7.05 -5.10
N MET A 117 -18.95 5.82 -4.79
CA MET A 117 -18.40 5.47 -3.48
C MET A 117 -16.86 5.44 -3.51
N PRO A 118 -16.18 5.88 -2.43
CA PRO A 118 -14.72 5.83 -2.34
C PRO A 118 -14.08 4.46 -2.57
N VAL A 119 -14.78 3.38 -2.20
CA VAL A 119 -14.32 2.01 -2.48
C VAL A 119 -14.31 1.70 -3.98
N ASP A 120 -15.30 2.20 -4.74
CA ASP A 120 -15.37 1.92 -6.17
C ASP A 120 -14.23 2.61 -6.92
N TRP A 121 -13.79 3.79 -6.47
CA TRP A 121 -12.62 4.46 -7.02
C TRP A 121 -11.36 3.60 -6.87
N LYS A 122 -11.15 3.02 -5.68
CA LYS A 122 -10.00 2.13 -5.44
C LYS A 122 -10.12 0.83 -6.20
N VAL A 123 -11.30 0.24 -6.32
CA VAL A 123 -11.51 -0.96 -7.14
C VAL A 123 -11.04 -0.70 -8.58
N ARG A 124 -11.48 0.41 -9.19
CA ARG A 124 -11.08 0.77 -10.56
C ARG A 124 -9.58 1.07 -10.69
N ALA A 125 -9.00 1.75 -9.71
CA ALA A 125 -7.57 1.99 -9.68
C ALA A 125 -6.79 0.67 -9.58
N PHE A 126 -7.21 -0.25 -8.71
CA PHE A 126 -6.55 -1.54 -8.52
C PHE A 126 -6.66 -2.40 -9.79
N GLU A 127 -7.85 -2.51 -10.40
CA GLU A 127 -8.04 -3.21 -11.68
C GLU A 127 -7.08 -2.70 -12.76
N ALA A 128 -6.97 -1.37 -12.91
CA ALA A 128 -6.10 -0.75 -13.92
C ALA A 128 -4.61 -1.01 -13.64
N GLU A 129 -4.17 -0.82 -12.39
CA GLU A 129 -2.75 -0.94 -12.04
C GLU A 129 -2.28 -2.41 -11.99
N ILE A 130 -3.15 -3.35 -11.60
CA ILE A 130 -2.88 -4.79 -11.72
C ILE A 130 -2.77 -5.18 -13.19
N ALA A 131 -3.66 -4.66 -14.06
CA ALA A 131 -3.60 -4.95 -15.49
C ALA A 131 -2.31 -4.45 -16.15
N LEU A 132 -1.84 -3.27 -15.76
CA LEU A 132 -0.58 -2.71 -16.23
C LEU A 132 0.64 -3.50 -15.71
N ALA A 133 0.62 -3.88 -14.42
CA ALA A 133 1.74 -4.58 -13.80
C ALA A 133 1.90 -6.04 -14.28
N CYS A 134 0.80 -6.78 -14.38
CA CYS A 134 0.82 -8.18 -14.80
C CYS A 134 0.80 -8.36 -16.33
N GLY A 135 0.45 -7.31 -17.09
CA GLY A 135 0.25 -7.38 -18.53
C GLY A 135 -1.14 -7.90 -18.90
N ALA A 136 -1.81 -7.20 -19.83
CA ALA A 136 -3.20 -7.48 -20.20
C ALA A 136 -3.43 -8.91 -20.71
N ASP A 137 -2.47 -9.46 -21.47
CA ASP A 137 -2.55 -10.82 -22.00
C ASP A 137 -2.49 -11.86 -20.86
N SER A 138 -1.63 -11.66 -19.87
CA SER A 138 -1.44 -12.61 -18.77
C SER A 138 -2.56 -12.60 -17.73
N LEU A 139 -3.37 -11.54 -17.66
CA LEU A 139 -4.44 -11.42 -16.66
C LEU A 139 -5.42 -12.59 -16.69
N ASN A 140 -5.85 -13.00 -17.88
CA ASN A 140 -6.84 -14.06 -18.07
C ASN A 140 -6.22 -15.44 -18.33
N GLU A 141 -4.89 -15.52 -18.48
CA GLU A 141 -4.19 -16.79 -18.68
C GLU A 141 -4.12 -17.61 -17.38
N PRO A 142 -4.74 -18.80 -17.31
CA PRO A 142 -4.78 -19.60 -16.08
C PRO A 142 -3.42 -20.16 -15.64
N SER A 143 -2.47 -20.29 -16.58
CA SER A 143 -1.12 -20.75 -16.30
C SER A 143 -0.25 -19.65 -15.68
N CYS A 144 -0.55 -18.38 -15.92
CA CYS A 144 0.19 -17.25 -15.38
C CYS A 144 -0.22 -16.97 -13.93
N ARG A 145 0.74 -17.05 -12.99
CA ARG A 145 0.53 -16.67 -11.59
C ARG A 145 0.49 -15.14 -11.47
N LYS A 146 -0.33 -14.66 -10.54
CA LYS A 146 -0.32 -13.25 -10.09
C LYS A 146 -0.19 -13.22 -8.58
N ASN A 147 0.61 -12.31 -8.06
CA ASN A 147 0.85 -12.12 -6.64
C ASN A 147 0.57 -10.66 -6.27
N VAL A 148 -0.66 -10.40 -5.83
CA VAL A 148 -1.17 -9.03 -5.66
C VAL A 148 -1.30 -8.73 -4.17
N HIS A 149 -0.57 -7.72 -3.72
CA HIS A 149 -0.56 -7.29 -2.32
C HIS A 149 -1.23 -5.94 -2.18
N SER A 150 -2.03 -5.78 -1.14
CA SER A 150 -2.58 -4.48 -0.73
C SER A 150 -2.24 -4.19 0.72
N LEU A 151 -1.76 -2.99 1.00
CA LEU A 151 -1.50 -2.49 2.36
C LEU A 151 -2.30 -1.22 2.58
N GLY A 152 -3.10 -1.18 3.65
CA GLY A 152 -4.00 -0.05 3.91
C GLY A 152 -4.68 -0.05 5.28
N ASP A 153 -4.93 1.14 5.81
CA ASP A 153 -5.56 1.37 7.10
C ASP A 153 -7.10 1.38 7.05
N SER A 154 -7.72 1.30 5.87
CA SER A 154 -9.18 1.30 5.74
C SER A 154 -9.73 0.00 5.14
N VAL A 155 -11.04 -0.19 5.28
CA VAL A 155 -11.72 -1.32 4.63
C VAL A 155 -11.75 -1.17 3.11
N HIS A 156 -11.49 0.03 2.58
CA HIS A 156 -11.56 0.31 1.15
C HIS A 156 -10.46 -0.40 0.37
N GLU A 157 -9.23 -0.46 0.89
CA GLU A 157 -8.12 -1.14 0.20
C GLU A 157 -8.31 -2.65 0.21
N ARG A 158 -8.75 -3.18 1.35
CA ARG A 158 -9.07 -4.61 1.50
C ARG A 158 -10.15 -5.01 0.50
N GLU A 159 -11.25 -4.27 0.46
CA GLU A 159 -12.36 -4.57 -0.46
C GLU A 159 -11.96 -4.36 -1.92
N ALA A 160 -11.16 -3.34 -2.23
CA ALA A 160 -10.65 -3.09 -3.57
C ALA A 160 -9.79 -4.24 -4.08
N LEU A 161 -8.87 -4.76 -3.25
CA LEU A 161 -8.06 -5.93 -3.60
C LEU A 161 -8.93 -7.15 -3.90
N LEU A 162 -9.83 -7.50 -2.97
CA LEU A 162 -10.65 -8.70 -3.10
C LEU A 162 -11.54 -8.62 -4.34
N ARG A 163 -12.18 -7.48 -4.60
CA ARG A 163 -13.01 -7.27 -5.79
C ARG A 163 -12.20 -7.29 -7.09
N ALA A 164 -11.08 -6.57 -7.15
CA ALA A 164 -10.25 -6.46 -8.36
C ALA A 164 -9.59 -7.79 -8.75
N THR A 165 -9.26 -8.63 -7.77
CA THR A 165 -8.57 -9.93 -7.99
C THR A 165 -9.51 -11.13 -8.12
N SER A 166 -10.74 -11.05 -7.60
CA SER A 166 -11.75 -12.11 -7.68
C SER A 166 -11.93 -12.74 -9.08
N PRO A 167 -11.97 -11.96 -10.18
CA PRO A 167 -12.11 -12.55 -11.53
C PRO A 167 -10.81 -13.15 -12.10
N LEU A 168 -9.65 -12.93 -11.47
CA LEU A 168 -8.36 -13.28 -12.03
C LEU A 168 -7.99 -14.75 -11.74
N PRO A 169 -7.80 -15.60 -12.75
CA PRO A 169 -7.35 -16.96 -12.52
C PRO A 169 -5.90 -16.97 -12.02
N ASN A 170 -5.59 -17.93 -11.16
CA ASN A 170 -4.25 -18.15 -10.60
C ASN A 170 -3.65 -16.89 -9.93
N CYS A 171 -4.51 -16.10 -9.29
CA CYS A 171 -4.12 -14.94 -8.50
C CYS A 171 -4.04 -15.29 -7.01
N ARG A 172 -2.97 -14.84 -6.34
CA ARG A 172 -2.84 -14.81 -4.88
C ARG A 172 -3.05 -13.39 -4.40
N ALA A 173 -4.23 -13.14 -3.84
CA ALA A 173 -4.59 -11.86 -3.27
C ALA A 173 -4.19 -11.81 -1.79
N LYS A 174 -3.37 -10.83 -1.41
CA LYS A 174 -2.79 -10.69 -0.07
C LYS A 174 -3.09 -9.30 0.49
N SER A 175 -4.15 -9.22 1.28
CA SER A 175 -4.58 -8.02 2.01
C SER A 175 -3.89 -7.97 3.36
N LEU A 176 -3.13 -6.90 3.61
CA LEU A 176 -2.59 -6.53 4.91
C LEU A 176 -3.33 -5.29 5.41
N LYS A 177 -4.41 -5.54 6.16
CA LYS A 177 -5.29 -4.53 6.70
C LYS A 177 -4.69 -3.99 8.01
N PHE A 178 -4.19 -2.76 7.97
CA PHE A 178 -3.55 -2.07 9.10
C PHE A 178 -4.57 -1.59 10.15
N VAL A 179 -4.11 -1.05 11.28
CA VAL A 179 -5.02 -0.43 12.25
C VAL A 179 -5.54 0.89 11.66
N GLU A 180 -6.86 1.12 11.71
CA GLU A 180 -7.48 2.35 11.20
C GLU A 180 -7.04 3.57 12.02
N ARG A 181 -6.60 4.63 11.35
CA ARG A 181 -6.14 5.90 11.96
C ARG A 181 -5.15 5.67 13.11
N PRO A 182 -4.03 4.97 12.86
CA PRO A 182 -3.10 4.57 13.90
C PRO A 182 -2.40 5.79 14.51
N ASP A 183 -1.97 5.67 15.76
CA ASP A 183 -0.94 6.56 16.28
C ASP A 183 0.45 6.20 15.73
N ILE A 184 1.46 7.01 16.09
CA ILE A 184 2.84 6.82 15.63
C ILE A 184 3.38 5.44 16.02
N ALA A 185 3.10 4.98 17.24
CA ALA A 185 3.62 3.71 17.74
C ALA A 185 2.98 2.52 17.03
N GLN A 186 1.66 2.57 16.80
CA GLN A 186 0.91 1.56 16.05
C GLN A 186 1.39 1.48 14.60
N LEU A 187 1.58 2.63 13.94
CA LEU A 187 2.09 2.69 12.57
C LEU A 187 3.51 2.09 12.46
N CYS A 188 4.38 2.39 13.43
CA CYS A 188 5.72 1.79 13.46
C CYS A 188 5.68 0.28 13.72
N LYS A 189 4.84 -0.16 14.66
CA LYS A 189 4.69 -1.57 15.03
C LYS A 189 4.16 -2.41 13.86
N GLN A 190 3.15 -1.94 13.14
CA GLN A 190 2.58 -2.67 12.01
C GLN A 190 3.58 -2.77 10.83
N HIS A 191 4.33 -1.71 10.50
CA HIS A 191 5.40 -1.80 9.49
C HIS A 191 6.54 -2.73 9.93
N THR A 192 6.92 -2.70 11.20
CA THR A 192 7.92 -3.64 11.75
C THR A 192 7.43 -5.10 11.66
N LEU A 193 6.15 -5.34 11.91
CA LEU A 193 5.56 -6.67 11.77
C LEU A 193 5.58 -7.15 10.31
N VAL A 194 5.22 -6.28 9.37
CA VAL A 194 5.26 -6.60 7.93
C VAL A 194 6.69 -6.88 7.48
N THR A 195 7.65 -6.02 7.80
CA THR A 195 9.05 -6.20 7.40
C THR A 195 9.68 -7.47 8.00
N SER A 196 9.41 -7.79 9.27
CA SER A 196 9.91 -9.01 9.92
C SER A 196 9.35 -10.31 9.35
N HIS A 197 8.19 -10.27 8.69
CA HIS A 197 7.54 -11.42 8.07
C HIS A 197 7.50 -11.33 6.54
N PHE A 198 8.21 -10.36 5.95
CA PHE A 198 8.03 -9.97 4.54
C PHE A 198 8.23 -11.15 3.58
N ASP A 199 9.32 -11.90 3.72
CA ASP A 199 9.61 -13.07 2.87
C ASP A 199 8.50 -14.12 2.92
N ARG A 200 7.96 -14.39 4.12
CA ARG A 200 6.87 -15.35 4.33
C ARG A 200 5.56 -14.85 3.69
N ILE A 201 5.26 -13.56 3.81
CA ILE A 201 4.05 -12.96 3.23
C ILE A 201 4.13 -12.98 1.69
N VAL A 202 5.25 -12.51 1.14
CA VAL A 202 5.45 -12.43 -0.32
C VAL A 202 5.38 -13.80 -0.96
N HIS A 203 6.02 -14.80 -0.35
CA HIS A 203 6.16 -16.13 -0.94
C HIS A 203 5.08 -17.14 -0.54
N HIS A 204 4.17 -16.81 0.38
CA HIS A 204 3.04 -17.67 0.69
C HIS A 204 2.22 -18.01 -0.58
N ASP A 205 2.13 -19.30 -0.93
CA ASP A 205 1.32 -19.74 -2.09
C ASP A 205 -0.16 -19.88 -1.73
N GLY A 206 -0.80 -18.74 -1.50
CA GLY A 206 -2.20 -18.68 -1.11
C GLY A 206 -2.69 -17.25 -0.97
N ASN A 207 -4.00 -17.11 -0.78
CA ASN A 207 -4.59 -15.83 -0.43
C ASN A 207 -4.31 -15.53 1.05
N LEU A 208 -4.07 -14.26 1.36
CA LEU A 208 -3.96 -13.77 2.73
C LEU A 208 -4.95 -12.63 2.93
N ASP A 209 -5.68 -12.65 4.04
CA ASP A 209 -6.51 -11.53 4.47
C ASP A 209 -6.25 -11.30 5.95
N LEU A 210 -5.20 -10.54 6.23
CA LEU A 210 -4.65 -10.35 7.57
C LEU A 210 -5.07 -8.98 8.10
N CYS A 211 -5.80 -8.98 9.21
CA CYS A 211 -6.09 -7.77 9.99
C CYS A 211 -5.06 -7.64 11.12
N ILE A 212 -4.22 -6.61 11.07
CA ILE A 212 -3.22 -6.34 12.09
C ILE A 212 -3.90 -5.71 13.30
N SER A 213 -3.65 -6.28 14.48
CA SER A 213 -4.02 -5.69 15.77
C SER A 213 -2.77 -5.31 16.54
N CYS A 214 -2.72 -4.06 16.99
CA CYS A 214 -1.68 -3.55 17.87
C CYS A 214 -2.28 -3.37 19.27
N ASN A 215 -2.35 -4.47 20.03
CA ASN A 215 -2.54 -4.39 21.49
C ASN A 215 -1.29 -3.87 22.18
#